data_AF-A0A9J6GST5-F1
#
_entry.id   AF-A0A9J6GST5-F1
#
_cell.length_a   1.000
_cell.length_b   1.000
_cell.length_c   1.000
_cell.angle_alpha   90.00
_cell.angle_beta   90.00
_cell.angle_gamma   90.00
#
_symmetry.space_group_name_H-M   'P 1'
#
loop_
_entity.id
_entity.type
_entity.pdbx_description
1 polymer ?
#
loop_
_entity_poly.entity_id
_entity_poly.type
_entity_poly.pdbx_seq_one_letter_code
_entity_poly.pdbx_strand_id
1 'polypeptide(L)'
;MADDRIAYEINRIGKAAIRDHSCFARILQCSRTAYYNNSFYDALVRLYTAPENDSAHLPAYLSSACSPPSTRIIAAAWWFFSFVVISSYTANLASFLTRERLRSPIESVDDLAKQSEIRYGCVRSGSTQAFFKESKHETYERMWQTMKEDLVSSNAEGVARVEAGGYAFLMESTSIEYVVQRRCQLTQIGGLLDSKGYGIATPLGK
;
A
#
# COMPACT_ATOMS: atom_id res chain seq x y z
N MET A 1 -24.95 -2.57 24.86
CA MET A 1 -24.41 -2.60 26.24
C MET A 1 -22.89 -2.84 26.26
N ALA A 2 -22.14 -2.31 25.28
CA ALA A 2 -20.67 -2.45 25.19
C ALA A 2 -19.94 -1.10 24.97
N ASP A 3 -20.67 0.01 24.96
CA ASP A 3 -20.11 1.34 24.61
C ASP A 3 -19.69 2.15 25.86
N ASP A 4 -20.42 2.02 26.98
CA ASP A 4 -20.16 2.83 28.18
C ASP A 4 -18.89 2.43 28.97
N ARG A 5 -18.32 1.24 28.74
CA ARG A 5 -17.05 0.83 29.39
C ARG A 5 -15.81 1.47 28.76
N ILE A 6 -15.88 1.90 27.50
CA ILE A 6 -14.74 2.54 26.81
C ILE A 6 -14.62 4.01 27.24
N ALA A 7 -15.75 4.70 27.42
CA ALA A 7 -15.77 6.08 27.89
C ALA A 7 -15.21 6.26 29.32
N TYR A 8 -15.41 5.27 30.20
CA TYR A 8 -14.90 5.33 31.57
C TYR A 8 -13.37 5.17 31.66
N GLU A 9 -12.76 4.28 30.86
CA GLU A 9 -11.31 4.10 30.87
C GLU A 9 -10.54 5.21 30.14
N ILE A 10 -11.12 5.85 29.11
CA ILE A 10 -10.50 7.03 28.46
C ILE A 10 -10.44 8.21 29.43
N ASN A 11 -11.48 8.43 30.24
CA ASN A 11 -11.50 9.52 31.22
C ASN A 11 -10.56 9.24 32.41
N ARG A 12 -10.34 7.95 32.74
CA ARG A 12 -9.37 7.53 33.77
C ARG A 12 -7.93 7.70 33.32
N ILE A 13 -7.61 7.38 32.07
CA ILE A 13 -6.29 7.62 31.47
C ILE A 13 -6.01 9.13 31.34
N GLY A 14 -7.03 9.93 30.98
CA GLY A 14 -6.92 11.39 30.90
C GLY A 14 -6.64 12.07 32.25
N LYS A 15 -7.21 11.58 33.35
CA LYS A 15 -6.98 12.14 34.70
C LYS A 15 -5.67 11.70 35.35
N ALA A 16 -5.08 10.57 34.94
CA ALA A 16 -3.77 10.14 35.43
C ALA A 16 -2.61 10.92 34.79
N ALA A 17 -2.77 11.38 33.55
CA ALA A 17 -1.74 12.12 32.81
C ALA A 17 -1.51 13.57 33.29
N ILE A 18 -2.39 14.14 34.12
CA ILE A 18 -2.33 15.54 34.57
C ILE A 18 -1.48 15.72 35.84
N ARG A 19 -1.01 14.63 36.49
CA ARG A 19 -0.36 14.74 37.82
C ARG A 19 1.18 14.63 37.86
N ASP A 20 1.88 14.54 36.72
CA ASP A 20 3.35 14.51 36.75
C ASP A 20 4.00 15.53 35.80
N HIS A 21 3.78 16.80 36.12
CA HIS A 21 4.34 17.97 35.44
C HIS A 21 5.88 18.06 35.53
N SER A 22 6.51 17.21 36.35
CA SER A 22 7.95 17.20 36.64
C SER A 22 8.78 16.41 35.61
N CYS A 23 8.16 15.44 34.91
CA CYS A 23 8.90 14.49 34.06
C CYS A 23 8.97 14.93 32.59
N PHE A 24 7.91 15.57 32.07
CA PHE A 24 7.88 16.06 30.68
C PHE A 24 8.86 17.22 30.43
N ALA A 25 9.08 18.06 31.44
CA ALA A 25 10.05 19.15 31.38
C ALA A 25 11.52 18.66 31.23
N ARG A 26 11.83 17.45 31.74
CA ARG A 26 13.18 16.87 31.65
C ARG A 26 13.46 16.18 30.32
N ILE A 27 12.46 15.59 29.67
CA ILE A 27 12.63 14.94 28.34
C ILE A 27 12.87 16.00 27.24
N LEU A 28 12.22 17.16 27.32
CA LEU A 28 12.43 18.26 26.36
C LEU A 28 13.77 19.01 26.54
N GLN A 29 14.40 18.91 27.71
CA GLN A 29 15.76 19.43 27.90
C GLN A 29 16.84 18.47 27.39
N CYS A 30 16.54 17.16 27.29
CA CYS A 30 17.51 16.16 26.81
C CYS A 30 17.61 16.07 25.28
N SER A 31 16.63 16.58 24.52
CA SER A 31 16.70 16.70 23.05
C SER A 31 17.37 17.98 22.57
N ARG A 32 17.70 18.92 23.48
CA ARG A 32 18.25 20.25 23.19
C ARG A 32 19.72 20.24 22.72
N THR A 33 20.40 19.10 22.76
CA THR A 33 21.81 18.97 22.33
C THR A 33 22.01 18.21 21.02
N ALA A 34 20.96 17.70 20.36
CA ALA A 34 21.13 16.77 19.24
C ALA A 34 20.71 17.27 17.85
N TYR A 35 20.05 18.42 17.71
CA TYR A 35 19.62 18.90 16.37
C TYR A 35 20.24 20.24 15.98
N TYR A 36 21.29 20.08 15.18
CA TYR A 36 22.18 21.04 14.58
C TYR A 36 21.46 22.14 13.75
N ASN A 37 21.84 23.39 14.04
CA ASN A 37 22.02 24.53 13.14
C ASN A 37 21.04 24.72 11.96
N ASN A 38 19.84 25.22 12.25
CA ASN A 38 19.16 26.09 11.32
C ASN A 38 18.56 27.28 12.07
N SER A 39 19.13 28.47 11.86
CA SER A 39 18.70 29.74 12.47
C SER A 39 17.20 30.04 12.28
N PHE A 40 16.56 29.37 11.32
CA PHE A 40 15.15 29.52 10.98
C PHE A 40 14.20 28.78 11.93
N TYR A 41 14.57 27.58 12.39
CA TYR A 41 13.70 26.80 13.28
C TYR A 41 13.76 27.30 14.74
N ASP A 42 14.91 27.80 15.18
CA ASP A 42 15.04 28.43 16.51
C ASP A 42 14.18 29.71 16.59
N ALA A 43 14.03 30.43 15.48
CA ALA A 43 13.12 31.58 15.40
C ALA A 43 11.63 31.16 15.49
N LEU A 44 11.25 30.05 14.85
CA LEU A 44 9.87 29.55 14.86
C LEU A 44 9.43 29.02 16.24
N VAL A 45 10.30 28.28 16.94
CA VAL A 45 9.97 27.73 18.27
C VAL A 45 9.84 28.85 19.32
N ARG A 46 10.63 29.92 19.21
CA ARG A 46 10.53 31.09 20.11
C ARG A 46 9.28 31.91 19.87
N LEU A 47 8.76 31.95 18.64
CA LEU A 47 7.49 32.62 18.33
C LEU A 47 6.26 31.85 18.84
N TYR A 48 6.35 30.53 18.95
CA TYR A 48 5.22 29.69 19.37
C TYR A 48 5.08 29.53 20.90
N THR A 49 6.10 29.88 21.69
CA THR A 49 6.13 29.61 23.14
C THR A 49 6.18 30.84 24.04
N ALA A 50 5.98 32.07 23.52
CA ALA A 50 5.98 33.27 24.34
C ALA A 50 4.66 33.43 25.13
N PRO A 51 4.69 33.46 26.47
CA PRO A 51 3.50 33.64 27.30
C PRO A 51 3.02 35.10 27.31
N GLU A 52 1.70 35.26 27.39
CA GLU A 52 0.93 36.52 27.25
C GLU A 52 0.90 37.37 28.52
N ASN A 53 2.04 37.65 29.18
CA ASN A 53 2.06 38.65 30.26
C ASN A 53 3.48 39.14 30.59
N ASP A 54 3.87 40.28 30.02
CA ASP A 54 4.64 41.33 30.69
C ASP A 54 4.74 42.55 29.75
N SER A 55 4.19 43.66 30.22
CA SER A 55 4.02 44.92 29.49
C SER A 55 5.27 45.81 29.62
N ALA A 56 6.41 45.38 29.08
CA ALA A 56 7.53 46.24 28.69
C ALA A 56 8.58 45.41 27.94
N HIS A 57 8.99 45.85 26.75
CA HIS A 57 9.88 45.17 25.79
C HIS A 57 9.21 44.14 24.88
N LEU A 58 8.24 44.61 24.10
CA LEU A 58 7.93 43.99 22.81
C LEU A 58 9.17 44.08 21.90
N PRO A 59 9.71 42.96 21.40
CA PRO A 59 10.79 43.00 20.42
C PRO A 59 10.22 43.55 19.11
N ALA A 60 11.00 44.38 18.43
CA ALA A 60 10.64 45.11 17.21
C ALA A 60 10.36 44.23 15.97
N TYR A 61 10.00 42.95 16.11
CA TYR A 61 9.62 42.08 14.98
C TYR A 61 8.12 42.12 14.66
N LEU A 62 7.28 42.66 15.55
CA LEU A 62 5.85 42.87 15.27
C LEU A 62 5.56 44.20 14.54
N SER A 63 6.60 44.91 14.06
CA SER A 63 6.43 46.12 13.24
C SER A 63 6.29 45.84 11.73
N SER A 64 6.09 44.59 11.31
CA SER A 64 5.77 44.27 9.91
C SER A 64 4.36 44.70 9.48
N ALA A 65 3.72 45.61 10.23
CA ALA A 65 2.41 46.17 9.91
C ALA A 65 2.46 47.28 8.84
N CYS A 66 3.65 47.74 8.41
CA CYS A 66 3.78 48.66 7.28
C CYS A 66 4.97 48.30 6.39
N SER A 67 4.84 47.21 5.64
CA SER A 67 5.62 47.05 4.40
C SER A 67 4.84 47.70 3.26
N PRO A 68 5.46 48.50 2.38
CA PRO A 68 4.76 49.11 1.25
C PRO A 68 4.03 48.04 0.42
N PRO A 69 2.90 48.37 -0.26
CA PRO A 69 2.07 47.39 -0.96
C PRO A 69 2.87 46.56 -1.99
N SER A 70 3.93 47.13 -2.55
CA SER A 70 4.88 46.47 -3.45
C SER A 70 5.59 45.26 -2.82
N THR A 71 6.03 45.34 -1.57
CA THR A 71 6.73 44.25 -0.88
C THR A 71 5.81 43.06 -0.59
N ARG A 72 4.51 43.31 -0.39
CA ARG A 72 3.50 42.27 -0.16
C ARG A 72 3.26 41.43 -1.42
N ILE A 73 3.27 42.07 -2.59
CA ILE A 73 3.13 41.38 -3.89
C ILE A 73 4.33 40.47 -4.15
N ILE A 74 5.54 40.95 -3.88
CA ILE A 74 6.77 40.15 -4.03
C ILE A 74 6.77 38.96 -3.06
N ALA A 75 6.39 39.17 -1.79
CA ALA A 75 6.26 38.08 -0.83
C ALA A 75 5.19 37.05 -1.26
N ALA A 76 4.04 37.50 -1.75
CA ALA A 76 2.99 36.61 -2.25
C ALA A 76 3.45 35.81 -3.49
N ALA A 77 4.15 36.45 -4.42
CA ALA A 77 4.73 35.79 -5.59
C ALA A 77 5.78 34.74 -5.20
N TRP A 78 6.62 35.05 -4.20
CA TRP A 78 7.61 34.12 -3.66
C TRP A 78 6.97 32.92 -2.94
N TRP A 79 5.95 33.16 -2.12
CA TRP A 79 5.18 32.11 -1.46
C TRP A 79 4.46 31.22 -2.47
N PHE A 80 3.88 31.81 -3.52
CA PHE A 80 3.24 31.07 -4.60
C PHE A 80 4.25 30.22 -5.38
N PHE A 81 5.41 30.78 -5.72
CA PHE A 81 6.50 30.05 -6.37
C PHE A 81 6.96 28.85 -5.52
N SER A 82 7.18 29.08 -4.23
CA SER A 82 7.58 28.02 -3.30
C SER A 82 6.54 26.92 -3.19
N PHE A 83 5.25 27.27 -3.16
CA PHE A 83 4.15 26.31 -3.14
C PHE A 83 4.12 25.43 -4.40
N VAL A 84 4.33 26.03 -5.59
CA VAL A 84 4.41 25.29 -6.87
C VAL A 84 5.57 24.29 -6.86
N VAL A 85 6.75 24.72 -6.39
CA VAL A 85 7.92 23.83 -6.30
C VAL A 85 7.66 22.66 -5.35
N ILE A 86 7.16 22.92 -4.14
CA ILE A 86 6.84 21.88 -3.15
C ILE A 86 5.77 20.92 -3.69
N SER A 87 4.74 21.43 -4.35
CA SER A 87 3.67 20.63 -4.95
C SER A 87 4.21 19.69 -6.03
N SER A 88 5.03 20.22 -6.96
CA SER A 88 5.64 19.40 -8.03
C SER A 88 6.58 18.32 -7.48
N TYR A 89 7.37 18.65 -6.46
CA TYR A 89 8.25 17.69 -5.79
C TYR A 89 7.45 16.59 -5.08
N THR A 90 6.40 16.98 -4.36
CA THR A 90 5.49 16.04 -3.67
C THR A 90 4.76 15.14 -4.66
N ALA A 91 4.34 15.68 -5.81
CA ALA A 91 3.67 14.93 -6.88
C ALA A 91 4.61 13.92 -7.56
N ASN A 92 5.85 14.31 -7.85
CA ASN A 92 6.85 13.41 -8.44
C ASN A 92 7.25 12.29 -7.47
N LEU A 93 7.39 12.60 -6.18
CA LEU A 93 7.63 11.61 -5.13
C LEU A 93 6.44 10.66 -4.98
N ALA A 94 5.22 11.19 -4.92
CA ALA A 94 4.01 10.38 -4.86
C ALA A 94 3.86 9.49 -6.10
N SER A 95 4.20 9.99 -7.29
CA SER A 95 4.24 9.21 -8.53
C SER A 95 5.21 8.04 -8.43
N PHE A 96 6.40 8.25 -7.87
CA PHE A 96 7.34 7.15 -7.63
C PHE A 96 6.79 6.11 -6.64
N LEU A 97 6.29 6.56 -5.49
CA LEU A 97 5.74 5.68 -4.44
C LEU A 97 4.52 4.89 -4.90
N THR A 98 3.74 5.43 -5.84
CA THR A 98 2.57 4.76 -6.41
C THR A 98 2.92 3.91 -7.62
N ARG A 99 3.97 4.22 -8.38
CA ARG A 99 4.39 3.46 -9.58
C ARG A 99 4.81 2.03 -9.24
N GLU A 100 5.40 1.81 -8.06
CA GLU A 100 5.76 0.47 -7.58
C GLU A 100 4.56 -0.30 -7.00
N ARG A 101 3.53 0.40 -6.52
CA ARG A 101 2.36 -0.21 -5.86
C ARG A 101 1.16 -0.43 -6.77
N LEU A 102 1.07 0.27 -7.91
CA LEU A 102 -0.09 0.23 -8.80
C LEU A 102 0.05 -0.72 -10.00
N ARG A 103 1.22 -1.31 -10.26
CA ARG A 103 1.35 -2.35 -11.28
C ARG A 103 1.28 -3.72 -10.63
N SER A 104 0.10 -4.34 -10.64
CA SER A 104 0.08 -5.80 -10.81
C SER A 104 0.58 -6.06 -12.24
N PRO A 105 1.70 -6.75 -12.45
CA PRO A 105 2.22 -6.98 -13.80
C PRO A 105 1.25 -7.79 -14.67
N ILE A 106 0.25 -8.45 -14.07
CA ILE A 106 -0.76 -9.25 -14.74
C ILE A 106 -2.12 -8.95 -14.12
N GLU A 107 -3.08 -8.51 -14.94
CA GLU A 107 -4.50 -8.38 -14.53
C GLU A 107 -5.38 -9.42 -15.22
N SER A 108 -4.98 -9.91 -16.40
CA SER A 108 -5.72 -10.88 -17.21
C SER A 108 -4.84 -12.01 -17.75
N VAL A 109 -5.49 -13.12 -18.10
CA VAL A 109 -4.88 -14.27 -18.78
C VAL A 109 -4.35 -13.90 -20.17
N ASP A 110 -4.97 -12.93 -20.85
CA ASP A 110 -4.46 -12.42 -22.13
C ASP A 110 -3.10 -11.73 -21.99
N ASP A 111 -2.84 -11.07 -20.86
CA ASP A 111 -1.55 -10.43 -20.60
C ASP A 111 -0.49 -11.46 -20.22
N LEU A 112 -0.89 -12.52 -19.51
CA LEU A 112 -0.05 -13.68 -19.26
C LEU A 112 0.35 -14.40 -20.56
N ALA A 113 -0.54 -14.45 -21.56
CA ALA A 113 -0.26 -15.08 -22.84
C ALA A 113 0.70 -14.25 -23.74
N LYS A 114 0.77 -12.93 -23.55
CA LYS A 114 1.66 -12.04 -24.33
C LYS A 114 3.08 -11.98 -23.77
N GLN A 115 3.23 -12.16 -22.47
CA GLN A 115 4.52 -12.08 -21.79
C GLN A 115 5.16 -13.46 -21.62
N SER A 116 6.48 -13.50 -21.45
CA SER A 116 7.27 -14.74 -21.32
C SER A 116 8.14 -14.79 -20.06
N GLU A 117 7.99 -13.79 -19.17
CA GLU A 117 8.76 -13.66 -17.94
C GLU A 117 8.26 -14.64 -16.86
N ILE A 118 6.93 -14.83 -16.76
CA ILE A 118 6.31 -15.71 -15.76
C ILE A 118 5.84 -17.00 -16.43
N ARG A 119 6.35 -18.13 -15.94
CA ARG A 119 5.94 -19.46 -16.38
C ARG A 119 4.57 -19.80 -15.83
N TYR A 120 3.80 -20.60 -16.55
CA TYR A 120 2.47 -21.00 -16.08
C TYR A 120 2.14 -22.45 -16.44
N GLY A 121 1.34 -23.08 -15.61
CA GLY A 121 1.01 -24.50 -15.75
C GLY A 121 -0.22 -24.93 -14.96
N CYS A 122 -0.59 -26.19 -15.18
CA CYS A 122 -1.68 -26.87 -14.49
C CYS A 122 -1.25 -28.29 -14.09
N VAL A 123 -2.13 -29.00 -13.38
CA VAL A 123 -1.89 -30.39 -12.99
C VAL A 123 -1.93 -31.31 -14.20
N ARG A 124 -0.93 -32.20 -14.28
CA ARG A 124 -0.86 -33.28 -15.26
C ARG A 124 -2.05 -34.22 -15.11
N SER A 125 -2.66 -34.57 -16.24
CA SER A 125 -3.88 -35.37 -16.36
C SER A 125 -5.12 -34.73 -15.70
N GLY A 126 -5.12 -33.41 -15.48
CA GLY A 126 -6.27 -32.68 -14.96
C GLY A 126 -7.29 -32.29 -16.04
N SER A 127 -8.52 -31.97 -15.62
CA SER A 127 -9.58 -31.43 -16.49
C SER A 127 -9.22 -30.08 -17.12
N THR A 128 -8.41 -29.28 -16.42
CA THR A 128 -7.84 -28.02 -16.90
C THR A 128 -6.85 -28.25 -18.04
N GLN A 129 -6.02 -29.29 -17.96
CA GLN A 129 -5.10 -29.64 -19.06
C GLN A 129 -5.87 -30.04 -20.31
N ALA A 130 -6.90 -30.88 -20.16
CA ALA A 130 -7.76 -31.29 -21.28
C ALA A 130 -8.46 -30.07 -21.93
N PHE A 131 -8.93 -29.11 -21.11
CA PHE A 131 -9.53 -27.87 -21.61
C PHE A 131 -8.58 -27.09 -22.51
N PHE A 132 -7.34 -26.83 -22.08
CA PHE A 132 -6.37 -26.09 -22.90
C PHE A 132 -5.96 -26.86 -24.16
N LYS A 133 -5.90 -28.20 -24.09
CA LYS A 133 -5.60 -29.05 -25.24
C LYS A 133 -6.72 -29.07 -26.29
N GLU A 134 -7.98 -29.02 -25.87
CA GLU A 134 -9.15 -29.10 -26.76
C GLU A 134 -9.71 -27.72 -27.16
N SER A 135 -9.25 -26.65 -26.50
CA SER A 135 -9.70 -25.29 -26.77
C SER A 135 -9.37 -24.84 -28.20
N LYS A 136 -10.33 -24.15 -28.84
CA LYS A 136 -10.18 -23.58 -30.20
C LYS A 136 -9.90 -22.08 -30.22
N HIS A 137 -9.69 -21.48 -29.05
CA HIS A 137 -9.37 -20.05 -28.95
C HIS A 137 -7.87 -19.84 -29.18
N GLU A 138 -7.51 -18.92 -30.08
CA GLU A 138 -6.12 -18.62 -30.46
C GLU A 138 -5.23 -18.32 -29.25
N THR A 139 -5.73 -17.55 -28.27
CA THR A 139 -4.98 -17.25 -27.03
C THR A 139 -4.69 -18.52 -26.22
N TYR A 140 -5.68 -19.38 -26.02
CA TYR A 140 -5.54 -20.60 -25.21
C TYR A 140 -4.70 -21.67 -25.90
N GLU A 141 -4.75 -21.75 -27.23
CA GLU A 141 -3.88 -22.63 -28.01
C GLU A 141 -2.41 -22.21 -27.91
N ARG A 142 -2.12 -20.90 -28.01
CA ARG A 142 -0.78 -20.35 -27.75
C ARG A 142 -0.33 -20.61 -26.33
N MET A 143 -1.21 -20.42 -25.36
CA MET A 143 -0.90 -20.71 -23.97
C MET A 143 -0.54 -22.18 -23.77
N TRP A 144 -1.30 -23.10 -24.37
CA TRP A 144 -1.07 -24.54 -24.30
C TRP A 144 0.32 -24.94 -24.80
N GLN A 145 0.80 -24.31 -25.88
CA GLN A 145 2.13 -24.61 -26.44
C GLN A 145 3.27 -24.32 -25.45
N THR A 146 3.13 -23.30 -24.61
CA THR A 146 4.11 -22.95 -23.57
C THR A 146 3.88 -23.77 -22.29
N MET A 147 2.61 -24.02 -21.95
CA MET A 147 2.19 -24.69 -20.72
C MET A 147 2.59 -26.17 -20.67
N LYS A 148 2.64 -26.85 -21.82
CA LYS A 148 2.88 -28.30 -21.92
C LYS A 148 4.20 -28.76 -21.31
N GLU A 149 5.19 -27.86 -21.23
CA GLU A 149 6.53 -28.15 -20.68
C GLU A 149 6.57 -28.01 -19.15
N ASP A 150 5.67 -27.20 -18.58
CA ASP A 150 5.71 -26.72 -17.19
C ASP A 150 4.53 -27.25 -16.34
N LEU A 151 4.13 -28.51 -16.58
CA LEU A 151 3.06 -29.18 -15.82
C LEU A 151 3.54 -29.73 -14.47
N VAL A 152 2.69 -29.65 -13.45
CA VAL A 152 2.95 -30.18 -12.11
C VAL A 152 2.22 -31.49 -11.85
N SER A 153 2.71 -32.31 -10.92
CA SER A 153 2.10 -33.62 -10.64
C SER A 153 0.89 -33.53 -9.70
N SER A 154 0.86 -32.53 -8.81
CA SER A 154 -0.19 -32.37 -7.80
C SER A 154 -0.47 -30.89 -7.50
N ASN A 155 -1.65 -30.61 -6.93
CA ASN A 155 -2.03 -29.26 -6.49
C ASN A 155 -1.08 -28.72 -5.40
N ALA A 156 -0.63 -29.56 -4.47
CA ALA A 156 0.26 -29.15 -3.39
C ALA A 156 1.63 -28.70 -3.93
N GLU A 157 2.16 -29.43 -4.91
CA GLU A 157 3.39 -29.06 -5.62
C GLU A 157 3.22 -27.75 -6.40
N GLY A 158 2.09 -27.59 -7.10
CA GLY A 158 1.75 -26.35 -7.80
C GLY A 158 1.74 -25.14 -6.88
N VAL A 159 1.09 -25.26 -5.72
CA VAL A 159 1.04 -24.19 -4.71
C VAL A 159 2.43 -23.86 -4.17
N ALA A 160 3.23 -24.86 -3.82
CA ALA A 160 4.60 -24.64 -3.33
C ALA A 160 5.49 -23.97 -4.38
N ARG A 161 5.30 -24.28 -5.68
CA ARG A 161 6.02 -23.66 -6.78
C ARG A 161 5.62 -22.20 -6.98
N VAL A 162 4.34 -21.85 -6.78
CA VAL A 162 3.89 -20.44 -6.80
C VAL A 162 4.47 -19.67 -5.61
N GLU A 163 4.53 -20.28 -4.42
CA GLU A 163 5.16 -19.66 -3.24
C GLU A 163 6.65 -19.37 -3.47
N ALA A 164 7.36 -20.18 -4.27
CA ALA A 164 8.74 -19.93 -4.66
C ALA A 164 8.92 -18.75 -5.65
N GLY A 165 7.83 -18.28 -6.28
CA GLY A 165 7.82 -17.16 -7.19
C GLY A 165 8.08 -17.50 -8.66
N GLY A 166 7.79 -16.56 -9.56
CA GLY A 166 8.04 -16.69 -11.01
C GLY A 166 7.16 -17.71 -11.74
N TYR A 167 6.14 -18.26 -11.08
CA TYR A 167 5.22 -19.25 -11.64
C TYR A 167 3.76 -18.93 -11.31
N ALA A 168 2.88 -19.04 -12.31
CA ALA A 168 1.43 -18.91 -12.16
C ALA A 168 0.77 -20.28 -12.32
N PHE A 169 -0.02 -20.69 -11.33
CA PHE A 169 -0.66 -22.00 -11.32
C PHE A 169 -2.15 -21.89 -11.59
N LEU A 170 -2.62 -22.63 -12.60
CA LEU A 170 -4.03 -22.71 -12.96
C LEU A 170 -4.67 -23.91 -12.27
N MET A 171 -5.64 -23.62 -11.42
CA MET A 171 -6.46 -24.61 -10.71
C MET A 171 -7.91 -24.12 -10.63
N GLU A 172 -8.80 -24.94 -10.08
CA GLU A 172 -10.21 -24.62 -10.00
C GLU A 172 -10.51 -23.50 -9.00
N SER A 173 -11.50 -22.66 -9.29
CA SER A 173 -11.88 -21.49 -8.49
C SER A 173 -12.09 -21.82 -7.01
N THR A 174 -12.83 -22.88 -6.70
CA THR A 174 -13.09 -23.34 -5.32
C THR A 174 -11.81 -23.76 -4.60
N SER A 175 -10.85 -24.37 -5.32
CA SER A 175 -9.55 -24.74 -4.78
C SER A 175 -8.67 -23.50 -4.55
N ILE A 176 -8.70 -22.52 -5.46
CA ILE A 176 -7.96 -21.26 -5.31
C ILE A 176 -8.46 -20.51 -4.08
N GLU A 177 -9.77 -20.30 -3.97
CA GLU A 177 -10.39 -19.56 -2.87
C GLU A 177 -10.03 -20.19 -1.52
N TYR A 178 -10.10 -21.52 -1.43
CA TYR A 178 -9.71 -22.27 -0.24
C TYR A 178 -8.23 -22.08 0.14
N VAL A 179 -7.32 -22.11 -0.85
CA VAL A 179 -5.88 -21.96 -0.61
C VAL A 179 -5.53 -20.52 -0.25
N VAL A 180 -6.05 -19.53 -0.98
CA VAL A 180 -5.84 -18.10 -0.73
C VAL A 180 -6.36 -17.69 0.64
N GLN A 181 -7.50 -18.22 1.08
CA GLN A 181 -8.04 -17.94 2.41
C GLN A 181 -7.11 -18.44 3.54
N ARG A 182 -6.29 -19.46 3.28
CA ARG A 182 -5.36 -20.05 4.26
C ARG A 182 -3.93 -19.55 4.13
N ARG A 183 -3.53 -19.12 2.93
CA ARG A 183 -2.18 -18.70 2.57
C ARG A 183 -2.25 -17.26 2.07
N CYS A 184 -2.06 -16.31 2.98
CA CYS A 184 -2.12 -14.87 2.68
C CYS A 184 -1.02 -14.36 1.74
N GLN A 185 -0.01 -15.19 1.42
CA GLN A 185 1.04 -14.87 0.45
C GLN A 185 0.58 -15.06 -1.00
N LEU A 186 -0.55 -15.72 -1.20
CA LEU A 186 -1.11 -16.03 -2.51
C LEU A 186 -2.27 -15.10 -2.81
N THR A 187 -2.37 -14.69 -4.08
CA THR A 187 -3.43 -13.82 -4.58
C THR A 187 -4.05 -14.45 -5.81
N GLN A 188 -5.37 -14.43 -5.90
CA GLN A 188 -6.07 -14.79 -7.12
C GLN A 188 -5.98 -13.65 -8.13
N ILE A 189 -5.63 -13.97 -9.38
CA ILE A 189 -5.56 -13.01 -10.48
C ILE A 189 -6.59 -13.41 -11.54
N GLY A 190 -7.34 -12.42 -12.05
CA GLY A 190 -8.35 -12.63 -13.08
C GLY A 190 -9.66 -13.27 -12.59
N GLY A 191 -10.55 -13.53 -13.53
CA GLY A 191 -11.85 -14.17 -13.31
C GLY A 191 -11.86 -15.67 -13.64
N LEU A 192 -13.05 -16.26 -13.71
CA LEU A 192 -13.23 -17.65 -14.14
C LEU A 192 -12.98 -17.76 -15.65
N LEU A 193 -12.18 -18.74 -16.06
CA LEU A 193 -11.91 -19.05 -17.48
C LEU A 193 -12.96 -19.97 -18.11
N ASP A 194 -13.65 -20.74 -17.27
CA ASP A 194 -14.71 -21.66 -17.67
C ASP A 194 -15.70 -21.81 -16.50
N SER A 195 -16.93 -22.18 -16.82
CA SER A 195 -18.00 -22.46 -15.88
C SER A 195 -18.21 -23.98 -15.77
N LYS A 196 -17.33 -24.66 -15.06
CA LYS A 196 -17.45 -26.10 -14.74
C LYS A 196 -18.05 -26.32 -13.36
N GLY A 197 -18.71 -27.46 -13.18
CA GLY A 197 -19.25 -27.90 -11.89
C GLY A 197 -18.84 -29.33 -11.54
N TYR A 198 -18.82 -29.65 -10.25
CA TYR A 198 -18.58 -31.01 -9.77
C TYR A 198 -19.84 -31.86 -9.88
N GLY A 199 -19.68 -33.11 -10.34
CA GLY A 199 -20.74 -34.10 -10.42
C GLY A 199 -20.30 -35.45 -9.87
N ILE A 200 -21.26 -36.26 -9.42
CA ILE A 200 -21.02 -37.63 -8.97
C ILE A 200 -21.21 -38.56 -10.17
N ALA A 201 -20.15 -39.23 -10.60
CA ALA A 201 -20.22 -40.18 -11.71
C ALA A 201 -20.64 -41.57 -11.23
N THR A 202 -21.76 -42.08 -11.76
CA THR A 202 -22.19 -43.46 -11.60
C THR A 202 -21.77 -44.30 -12.82
N PRO A 203 -21.57 -45.62 -12.67
CA PRO A 203 -21.32 -46.49 -13.82
C PRO A 203 -22.47 -46.38 -14.84
N LEU A 204 -22.13 -46.53 -16.13
CA LEU A 204 -23.11 -46.50 -17.21
C LEU A 204 -24.09 -47.68 -17.04
N GLY A 205 -25.39 -47.39 -17.03
CA GLY A 205 -26.43 -48.42 -16.90
C GLY A 205 -26.32 -49.44 -18.03
N LYS A 206 -26.38 -50.73 -17.68
CA LYS A 206 -26.45 -51.85 -18.63
C LYS A 206 -27.87 -52.03 -19.13
#